data_AF-A0A0M8SUD8-F1
#
_entry.id   AF-A0A0M8SUD8-F1
#
_cell.length_a   1.000
_cell.length_b   1.000
_cell.length_c   1.000
_cell.angle_alpha   90.00
_cell.angle_beta   90.00
_cell.angle_gamma   90.00
#
_symmetry.space_group_name_H-M   'P 1'
#
loop_
_entity.id
_entity.type
_entity.pdbx_description
1 polymer ?
#
loop_
_entity_poly.entity_id
_entity_poly.type
_entity_poly.pdbx_seq_one_letter_code
_entity_poly.pdbx_strand_id
1 'polypeptide(L)'
;MQPRSSRRSIVATGRTHRPATRSRGIPEATVARLPLYLRALTALSERSVPTVSSEELAAAAGVNSAKLRKDFSYLGSYGTRGVGYDVEYLVYQISRELGLTQDWPVVIVGIGNLGAALANYGGFSARGFRVAALIDADPAMAGKPVAGMAVQHTDELEKIIEDNGVSIGVIATPAGAAQQVSERLIAAGVTSILNFAPTVLSVPEGVDVRKVDLSIELQILAFHEQRKAGEGAAAAAAAGSLSDDEDTGTGAAPAAALVPPAGRAAATSRKGNPEGDVPAVMPA
;
A
#
# COMPACT_ATOMS: atom_id res chain seq x y z
N MET A 1 30.92 -65.03 -39.83
CA MET A 1 30.82 -65.53 -38.44
C MET A 1 30.93 -64.35 -37.49
N GLN A 2 29.83 -63.92 -36.87
CA GLN A 2 29.89 -63.13 -35.61
C GLN A 2 29.87 -64.14 -34.43
N PRO A 3 30.22 -63.72 -33.21
CA PRO A 3 29.15 -63.24 -32.35
C PRO A 3 29.48 -61.99 -31.55
N ARG A 4 28.40 -61.20 -31.41
CA ARG A 4 28.20 -60.11 -30.44
C ARG A 4 28.34 -60.64 -29.02
N SER A 5 29.01 -59.88 -28.15
CA SER A 5 28.90 -60.06 -26.70
C SER A 5 28.19 -58.88 -26.07
N SER A 6 27.01 -59.20 -25.55
CA SER A 6 26.09 -58.36 -24.82
C SER A 6 26.42 -58.46 -23.33
N ARG A 7 26.54 -57.33 -22.63
CA ARG A 7 26.42 -57.31 -21.17
C ARG A 7 25.44 -56.22 -20.73
N ARG A 8 24.28 -56.71 -20.31
CA ARG A 8 23.28 -56.02 -19.49
C ARG A 8 23.92 -55.60 -18.18
N SER A 9 23.69 -54.37 -17.74
CA SER A 9 23.83 -53.97 -16.33
C SER A 9 22.61 -53.18 -15.90
N ILE A 10 21.68 -53.92 -15.29
CA ILE A 10 20.95 -53.61 -14.06
C ILE A 10 20.42 -52.18 -13.92
N VAL A 11 19.10 -52.06 -14.14
CA VAL A 11 18.25 -50.98 -13.64
C VAL A 11 18.32 -51.01 -12.11
N ALA A 12 19.03 -50.05 -11.52
CA ALA A 12 19.00 -49.80 -10.08
C ALA A 12 17.85 -48.84 -9.77
N THR A 13 16.77 -49.39 -9.20
CA THR A 13 15.65 -48.65 -8.64
C THR A 13 16.11 -47.91 -7.37
N GLY A 14 16.72 -46.74 -7.57
CA GLY A 14 17.01 -45.81 -6.48
C GLY A 14 15.73 -45.09 -6.08
N ARG A 15 15.07 -45.56 -5.03
CA ARG A 15 14.08 -44.78 -4.27
C ARG A 15 14.75 -43.48 -3.85
N THR A 16 14.45 -42.38 -4.55
CA THR A 16 14.83 -41.06 -4.09
C THR A 16 14.01 -40.76 -2.84
N HIS A 17 14.71 -40.81 -1.71
CA HIS A 17 14.25 -40.39 -0.42
C HIS A 17 13.85 -38.91 -0.53
N ARG A 18 12.57 -38.65 -0.79
CA ARG A 18 11.99 -37.30 -0.79
C ARG A 18 12.18 -36.71 0.60
N PRO A 19 12.97 -35.64 0.79
CA PRO A 19 13.00 -34.96 2.08
C PRO A 19 11.59 -34.41 2.35
N ALA A 20 10.98 -34.93 3.42
CA ALA A 20 9.67 -34.55 3.88
C ALA A 20 9.78 -33.30 4.76
N THR A 21 9.79 -32.13 4.14
CA THR A 21 9.33 -30.88 4.75
C THR A 21 8.60 -30.08 3.69
N ARG A 22 7.36 -30.44 3.39
CA ARG A 22 6.44 -29.46 2.81
C ARG A 22 6.10 -28.48 3.94
N SER A 23 6.88 -27.41 4.08
CA SER A 23 6.30 -26.19 4.63
C SER A 23 5.03 -25.94 3.82
N ARG A 24 3.87 -25.89 4.47
CA ARG A 24 2.73 -25.22 3.85
C ARG A 24 3.13 -23.75 3.85
N GLY A 25 3.76 -23.30 2.77
CA GLY A 25 4.12 -21.90 2.61
C GLY A 25 2.92 -21.01 2.93
N ILE A 26 3.17 -19.89 3.58
CA ILE A 26 2.13 -18.91 3.90
C ILE A 26 1.49 -18.49 2.57
N PRO A 27 0.15 -18.59 2.41
CA PRO A 27 -0.49 -18.18 1.16
C PRO A 27 -0.16 -16.72 0.82
N GLU A 28 0.04 -16.41 -0.46
CA GLU A 28 0.35 -15.05 -0.92
C GLU A 28 -0.69 -14.03 -0.45
N ALA A 29 -1.98 -14.42 -0.47
CA ALA A 29 -3.07 -13.59 0.05
C ALA A 29 -2.90 -13.28 1.54
N THR A 30 -2.33 -14.20 2.33
CA THR A 30 -2.01 -13.98 3.74
C THR A 30 -0.81 -13.04 3.87
N VAL A 31 0.27 -13.23 3.10
CA VAL A 31 1.44 -12.34 3.05
C VAL A 31 1.01 -10.89 2.75
N ALA A 32 0.09 -10.69 1.80
CA ALA A 32 -0.44 -9.37 1.47
C ALA A 32 -1.22 -8.70 2.62
N ARG A 33 -1.74 -9.48 3.59
CA ARG A 33 -2.47 -8.98 4.76
C ARG A 33 -1.61 -8.79 6.01
N LEU A 34 -0.50 -9.51 6.13
CA LEU A 34 0.40 -9.42 7.29
C LEU A 34 0.83 -7.97 7.61
N PRO A 35 1.13 -7.08 6.63
CA PRO A 35 1.45 -5.68 6.93
C PRO A 35 0.32 -4.91 7.61
N LEU A 36 -0.95 -5.26 7.34
CA LEU A 36 -2.11 -4.64 7.98
C LEU A 36 -2.20 -5.05 9.45
N TYR A 37 -1.95 -6.33 9.75
CA TYR A 37 -1.90 -6.83 11.12
C TYR A 37 -0.74 -6.21 11.90
N LEU A 38 0.44 -6.14 11.29
CA LEU A 38 1.60 -5.51 11.89
C LEU A 38 1.31 -4.05 12.23
N ARG A 39 0.69 -3.27 11.32
CA ARG A 39 0.31 -1.87 11.60
C ARG A 39 -0.62 -1.75 12.81
N ALA A 40 -1.65 -2.60 12.91
CA ALA A 40 -2.56 -2.58 14.04
C ALA A 40 -1.88 -2.98 15.36
N LEU A 41 -1.01 -3.99 15.32
CA LEU A 41 -0.24 -4.44 16.48
C LEU A 41 0.79 -3.41 16.94
N THR A 42 1.49 -2.73 16.03
CA THR A 42 2.41 -1.63 16.39
C THR A 42 1.66 -0.53 17.13
N ALA A 43 0.48 -0.12 16.65
CA ALA A 43 -0.33 0.89 17.35
C ALA A 43 -0.85 0.43 18.73
N LEU A 44 -1.02 -0.88 18.94
CA LEU A 44 -1.33 -1.45 20.26
C LEU A 44 -0.10 -1.46 21.17
N SER A 45 1.07 -1.82 20.63
CA SER A 45 2.35 -1.84 21.32
C SER A 45 2.78 -0.44 21.78
N GLU A 46 2.61 0.58 20.95
CA GLU A 46 2.87 2.00 21.30
C GLU A 46 2.00 2.49 22.47
N ARG A 47 0.85 1.86 22.69
CA ARG A 47 -0.05 2.12 23.83
C ARG A 47 0.19 1.18 25.01
N SER A 48 1.27 0.39 24.96
CA SER A 48 1.63 -0.61 25.97
C SER A 48 0.50 -1.62 26.27
N VAL A 49 -0.30 -1.97 25.26
CA VAL A 49 -1.31 -3.03 25.39
C VAL A 49 -0.61 -4.38 25.34
N PRO A 50 -0.66 -5.20 26.41
CA PRO A 50 0.10 -6.46 26.46
C PRO A 50 -0.55 -7.56 25.61
N THR A 51 -1.88 -7.62 25.61
CA THR A 51 -2.65 -8.68 24.93
C THR A 51 -3.83 -8.11 24.17
N VAL A 52 -4.16 -8.71 23.02
CA VAL A 52 -5.31 -8.32 22.19
C VAL A 52 -6.12 -9.54 21.76
N SER A 53 -7.45 -9.43 21.76
CA SER A 53 -8.30 -10.49 21.23
C SER A 53 -8.27 -10.55 19.69
N SER A 54 -8.64 -11.70 19.12
CA SER A 54 -8.79 -11.83 17.66
C SER A 54 -9.85 -10.92 17.05
N GLU A 55 -10.85 -10.50 17.84
CA GLU A 55 -11.94 -9.66 17.35
C GLU A 55 -11.51 -8.20 17.32
N GLU A 56 -10.91 -7.70 18.40
CA GLU A 56 -10.35 -6.35 18.46
C GLU A 56 -9.26 -6.15 17.41
N LEU A 57 -8.34 -7.12 17.27
CA LEU A 57 -7.27 -7.01 16.28
C LEU A 57 -7.81 -7.07 14.85
N ALA A 58 -8.81 -7.91 14.58
CA ALA A 58 -9.43 -7.98 13.27
C ALA A 58 -10.17 -6.69 12.92
N ALA A 59 -10.88 -6.09 13.87
CA ALA A 59 -11.52 -4.79 13.71
C ALA A 59 -10.48 -3.69 13.42
N ALA A 60 -9.39 -3.63 14.19
CA ALA A 60 -8.31 -2.65 13.98
C ALA A 60 -7.60 -2.81 12.63
N ALA A 61 -7.47 -4.05 12.13
CA ALA A 61 -6.88 -4.36 10.84
C ALA A 61 -7.87 -4.29 9.66
N GLY A 62 -9.17 -4.07 9.92
CA GLY A 62 -10.20 -4.03 8.88
C GLY A 62 -10.48 -5.38 8.21
N VAL A 63 -10.33 -6.50 8.94
CA VAL A 63 -10.57 -7.86 8.42
C VAL A 63 -11.60 -8.62 9.25
N ASN A 64 -12.06 -9.76 8.74
CA ASN A 64 -12.88 -10.69 9.50
C ASN A 64 -12.01 -11.50 10.50
N SER A 65 -12.47 -11.67 11.75
CA SER A 65 -11.74 -12.39 12.80
C SER A 65 -11.46 -13.86 12.47
N ALA A 66 -12.35 -14.55 11.74
CA ALA A 66 -12.11 -15.90 11.27
C ALA A 66 -10.98 -15.96 10.21
N LYS A 67 -10.88 -14.95 9.34
CA LYS A 67 -9.75 -14.84 8.39
C LYS A 67 -8.45 -14.58 9.14
N LEU A 68 -8.45 -13.68 10.12
CA LEU A 68 -7.27 -13.39 10.94
C LEU A 68 -6.77 -14.64 11.67
N ARG A 69 -7.66 -15.38 12.34
CA ARG A 69 -7.28 -16.63 13.04
C ARG A 69 -6.70 -17.66 12.07
N LYS A 70 -7.26 -17.76 10.85
CA LYS A 70 -6.74 -18.64 9.80
C LYS A 70 -5.35 -18.18 9.33
N ASP A 71 -5.16 -16.89 9.11
CA ASP A 71 -3.88 -16.32 8.70
C ASP A 71 -2.78 -16.57 9.73
N PHE A 72 -3.08 -16.34 11.00
CA PHE A 72 -2.12 -16.58 12.08
C PHE A 72 -1.83 -18.06 12.28
N SER A 73 -2.78 -18.95 11.96
CA SER A 73 -2.52 -20.39 12.03
C SER A 73 -1.40 -20.88 11.08
N TYR A 74 -1.09 -20.11 10.02
CA TYR A 74 0.06 -20.40 9.14
C TYR A 74 1.38 -19.95 9.73
N LEU A 75 1.37 -18.94 10.61
CA LEU A 75 2.57 -18.44 11.28
C LEU A 75 2.88 -19.30 12.52
N GLY A 76 1.86 -19.76 13.23
CA GLY A 76 2.00 -20.65 14.38
C GLY A 76 0.84 -20.50 15.37
N SER A 77 0.91 -21.23 16.48
CA SER A 77 -0.07 -21.10 17.57
C SER A 77 0.36 -19.99 18.53
N TYR A 78 -0.08 -18.76 18.26
CA TYR A 78 0.35 -17.57 19.02
C TYR A 78 -0.74 -16.95 19.91
N GLY A 79 -1.90 -17.62 19.99
CA GLY A 79 -3.00 -17.19 20.84
C GLY A 79 -3.27 -18.22 21.92
N THR A 80 -3.50 -17.76 23.14
CA THR A 80 -4.01 -18.60 24.23
C THR A 80 -5.52 -18.43 24.31
N ARG A 81 -6.28 -19.53 24.26
CA ARG A 81 -7.75 -19.49 24.39
C ARG A 81 -8.11 -18.78 25.69
N GLY A 82 -8.94 -17.74 25.60
CA GLY A 82 -9.39 -16.94 26.74
C GLY A 82 -8.45 -15.79 27.15
N VAL A 83 -7.24 -15.69 26.59
CA VAL A 83 -6.28 -14.61 26.89
C VAL A 83 -6.05 -13.71 25.67
N GLY A 84 -6.11 -14.28 24.45
CA GLY A 84 -5.82 -13.55 23.22
C GLY A 84 -4.38 -13.74 22.79
N TYR A 85 -3.87 -12.75 22.05
CA TYR A 85 -2.51 -12.75 21.51
C TYR A 85 -1.63 -11.78 22.28
N ASP A 86 -0.40 -12.19 22.58
CA ASP A 86 0.63 -11.29 23.06
C ASP A 86 1.05 -10.33 21.94
N VAL A 87 0.94 -9.03 22.20
CA VAL A 87 1.11 -7.99 21.19
C VAL A 87 2.57 -7.89 20.76
N GLU A 88 3.51 -7.77 21.70
CA GLU A 88 4.94 -7.61 21.39
C GLU A 88 5.48 -8.86 20.68
N TYR A 89 5.10 -10.04 21.16
CA TYR A 89 5.50 -11.30 20.54
C TYR A 89 4.97 -11.42 19.11
N LEU A 90 3.70 -11.06 18.85
CA LEU A 90 3.16 -11.07 17.49
C LEU A 90 3.82 -10.02 16.58
N VAL A 91 4.13 -8.82 17.09
CA VAL A 91 4.89 -7.81 16.33
C VAL A 91 6.21 -8.41 15.87
N TYR A 92 6.93 -9.08 16.77
CA TYR A 92 8.20 -9.73 16.45
C TYR A 92 8.04 -10.85 15.42
N GLN A 93 7.09 -11.77 15.61
CA GLN A 93 6.89 -12.90 14.70
C GLN A 93 6.48 -12.43 13.29
N ILE A 94 5.52 -11.51 13.19
CA ILE A 94 5.08 -10.99 11.88
C ILE A 94 6.20 -10.20 11.21
N SER A 95 6.96 -9.39 11.96
CA SER A 95 8.13 -8.69 11.43
C SER A 95 9.18 -9.67 10.89
N ARG A 96 9.43 -10.77 11.62
CA ARG A 96 10.36 -11.83 11.19
C ARG A 96 9.89 -12.50 9.90
N GLU A 97 8.62 -12.90 9.83
CA GLU A 97 8.06 -13.58 8.66
C GLU A 97 7.96 -12.67 7.42
N LEU A 98 7.79 -11.37 7.63
CA LEU A 98 7.88 -10.36 6.56
C LEU A 98 9.32 -9.97 6.20
N GLY A 99 10.33 -10.54 6.87
CA GLY A 99 11.73 -10.19 6.66
C GLY A 99 12.10 -8.78 7.14
N LEU A 100 11.30 -8.14 7.98
CA LEU A 100 11.54 -6.78 8.49
C LEU A 100 12.50 -6.74 9.69
N THR A 101 13.14 -7.87 10.01
CA THR A 101 14.21 -7.97 11.02
C THR A 101 15.59 -7.65 10.46
N GLN A 102 15.68 -7.40 9.15
CA GLN A 102 16.87 -6.97 8.43
C GLN A 102 16.58 -5.65 7.71
N ASP A 103 17.64 -4.86 7.50
CA ASP A 103 17.55 -3.65 6.70
C ASP A 103 17.55 -4.02 5.21
N TRP A 104 16.53 -3.56 4.50
CA TRP A 104 16.41 -3.64 3.05
C TRP A 104 16.80 -2.29 2.46
N PRO A 105 17.97 -2.19 1.78
CA PRO A 105 18.38 -0.97 1.13
C PRO A 105 17.50 -0.69 -0.10
N VAL A 106 16.89 0.48 -0.13
CA VAL A 106 15.95 0.92 -1.16
C VAL A 106 16.54 2.06 -1.97
N VAL A 107 16.44 1.98 -3.30
CA VAL A 107 16.70 3.13 -4.19
C VAL A 107 15.38 3.72 -4.65
N ILE A 108 15.27 5.05 -4.63
CA ILE A 108 14.10 5.76 -5.20
C ILE A 108 14.56 6.46 -6.49
N VAL A 109 13.93 6.11 -7.60
CA VAL A 109 14.21 6.69 -8.92
C VAL A 109 13.07 7.60 -9.36
N GLY A 110 13.40 8.85 -9.66
CA GLY A 110 12.47 9.95 -9.93
C GLY A 110 12.13 10.74 -8.67
N ILE A 111 12.85 11.82 -8.42
CA ILE A 111 12.70 12.72 -7.26
C ILE A 111 11.88 13.96 -7.65
N GLY A 112 10.73 13.71 -8.27
CA GLY A 112 9.65 14.69 -8.38
C GLY A 112 8.87 14.80 -7.07
N ASN A 113 7.65 15.35 -7.13
CA ASN A 113 6.79 15.51 -5.94
C ASN A 113 6.58 14.20 -5.16
N LEU A 114 6.27 13.11 -5.87
CA LEU A 114 6.01 11.81 -5.24
C LEU A 114 7.30 11.19 -4.68
N GLY A 115 8.38 11.16 -5.47
CA GLY A 115 9.66 10.61 -5.00
C GLY A 115 10.21 11.34 -3.78
N ALA A 116 10.12 12.67 -3.76
CA ALA A 116 10.50 13.48 -2.59
C ALA A 116 9.61 13.20 -1.37
N ALA A 117 8.31 13.01 -1.55
CA ALA A 117 7.40 12.64 -0.46
C ALA A 117 7.73 11.23 0.09
N LEU A 118 8.02 10.27 -0.79
CA LEU A 118 8.43 8.92 -0.40
C LEU A 118 9.77 8.92 0.34
N ALA A 119 10.73 9.74 -0.09
CA ALA A 119 12.03 9.89 0.56
C ALA A 119 11.91 10.47 1.99
N ASN A 120 10.98 11.40 2.21
CA ASN A 120 10.73 12.00 3.53
C ASN A 120 9.81 11.15 4.42
N TYR A 121 9.32 10.02 3.93
CA TYR A 121 8.41 9.18 4.69
C TYR A 121 9.17 8.30 5.70
N GLY A 122 9.26 8.77 6.95
CA GLY A 122 9.94 8.05 8.04
C GLY A 122 9.38 6.65 8.34
N GLY A 123 8.17 6.32 7.85
CA GLY A 123 7.57 5.01 8.01
C GLY A 123 8.26 3.88 7.23
N PHE A 124 9.18 4.18 6.30
CA PHE A 124 10.02 3.17 5.64
C PHE A 124 11.12 2.66 6.56
N SER A 125 11.91 3.56 7.15
CA SER A 125 13.01 3.18 8.04
C SER A 125 12.50 2.47 9.29
N ALA A 126 11.37 2.89 9.84
CA ALA A 126 10.71 2.23 10.97
C ALA A 126 10.25 0.78 10.66
N ARG A 127 10.20 0.39 9.39
CA ARG A 127 9.80 -0.94 8.93
C ARG A 127 10.94 -1.73 8.29
N GLY A 128 12.20 -1.32 8.52
CA GLY A 128 13.38 -2.00 7.96
C GLY A 128 13.65 -1.66 6.50
N PHE A 129 13.00 -0.64 5.92
CA PHE A 129 13.30 -0.16 4.57
C PHE A 129 14.16 1.09 4.65
N ARG A 130 15.48 0.92 4.50
CA ARG A 130 16.43 2.04 4.53
C ARG A 130 16.54 2.64 3.14
N VAL A 131 16.15 3.89 2.97
CA VAL A 131 16.43 4.64 1.74
C VAL A 131 17.94 4.82 1.64
N ALA A 132 18.55 4.16 0.66
CA ALA A 132 20.00 4.12 0.47
C ALA A 132 20.48 5.13 -0.58
N ALA A 133 19.65 5.41 -1.59
CA ALA A 133 19.96 6.40 -2.61
C ALA A 133 18.70 7.01 -3.23
N LEU A 134 18.84 8.27 -3.66
CA LEU A 134 17.86 9.02 -4.42
C LEU A 134 18.42 9.31 -5.80
N ILE A 135 17.69 8.97 -6.86
CA ILE A 135 18.17 9.05 -8.24
C ILE A 135 17.22 9.91 -9.07
N ASP A 136 17.78 10.86 -9.83
CA ASP A 136 17.01 11.61 -10.83
C ASP A 136 17.81 11.76 -12.14
N ALA A 137 17.10 11.92 -13.24
CA ALA A 137 17.69 12.15 -14.57
C ALA A 137 17.83 13.63 -14.89
N ASP A 138 17.15 14.53 -14.16
CA ASP A 138 17.33 15.97 -14.28
C ASP A 138 18.70 16.36 -13.67
N PRO A 139 19.66 16.88 -14.46
CA PRO A 139 20.95 17.32 -13.95
C PRO A 139 20.82 18.43 -12.90
N ALA A 140 19.72 19.21 -12.93
CA ALA A 140 19.47 20.24 -11.93
C ALA A 140 19.08 19.64 -10.56
N MET A 141 18.70 18.36 -10.49
CA MET A 141 18.41 17.67 -9.24
C MET A 141 19.67 17.06 -8.62
N ALA A 142 20.67 16.69 -9.42
CA ALA A 142 21.92 16.13 -8.92
C ALA A 142 22.59 17.05 -7.87
N GLY A 143 22.96 16.48 -6.73
CA GLY A 143 23.55 17.17 -5.58
C GLY A 143 22.55 17.89 -4.66
N LYS A 144 21.28 18.07 -5.06
CA LYS A 144 20.29 18.69 -4.17
C LYS A 144 19.97 17.79 -2.97
N PRO A 145 19.89 18.35 -1.76
CA PRO A 145 19.49 17.58 -0.58
C PRO A 145 17.98 17.35 -0.57
N VAL A 146 17.55 16.10 -0.47
CA VAL A 146 16.16 15.69 -0.24
C VAL A 146 16.16 14.67 0.90
N ALA A 147 15.34 14.89 1.92
CA ALA A 147 15.32 14.08 3.15
C ALA A 147 16.71 13.89 3.80
N GLY A 148 17.59 14.90 3.68
CA GLY A 148 18.97 14.84 4.19
C GLY A 148 19.95 14.03 3.34
N MET A 149 19.53 13.52 2.18
CA MET A 149 20.37 12.78 1.23
C MET A 149 20.56 13.55 -0.08
N ALA A 150 21.78 13.56 -0.62
CA ALA A 150 22.04 14.14 -1.93
C ALA A 150 21.43 13.26 -3.04
N VAL A 151 20.67 13.88 -3.94
CA VAL A 151 20.18 13.21 -5.15
C VAL A 151 21.36 12.96 -6.09
N GLN A 152 21.46 11.75 -6.61
CA GLN A 152 22.51 11.33 -7.55
C GLN A 152 21.93 11.24 -8.96
N HIS A 153 22.79 11.35 -9.97
CA HIS A 153 22.36 11.29 -11.36
C HIS A 153 22.06 9.85 -11.78
N THR A 154 21.10 9.67 -12.69
CA THR A 154 20.69 8.36 -13.19
C THR A 154 21.83 7.58 -13.85
N ASP A 155 22.87 8.24 -14.37
CA ASP A 155 24.01 7.58 -14.99
C ASP A 155 24.85 6.76 -14.00
N GLU A 156 24.76 7.06 -12.70
CA GLU A 156 25.49 6.35 -11.65
C GLU A 156 24.68 5.19 -11.04
N LEU A 157 23.46 4.93 -11.55
CA LEU A 157 22.49 3.99 -10.97
C LEU A 157 23.08 2.61 -10.68
N GLU A 158 23.75 1.98 -11.65
CA GLU A 158 24.29 0.62 -11.52
C GLU A 158 25.36 0.56 -10.43
N LYS A 159 26.25 1.55 -10.40
CA LYS A 159 27.30 1.66 -9.39
C LYS A 159 26.70 1.86 -8.00
N ILE A 160 25.68 2.71 -7.88
CA ILE A 160 24.99 2.98 -6.62
C ILE A 160 24.30 1.72 -6.09
N ILE A 161 23.69 0.93 -6.98
CA ILE A 161 23.05 -0.33 -6.62
C ILE A 161 24.07 -1.30 -6.02
N GLU A 162 25.23 -1.45 -6.67
CA GLU A 162 26.33 -2.30 -6.21
C GLU A 162 26.90 -1.82 -4.88
N ASP A 163 27.30 -0.55 -4.80
CA ASP A 163 27.96 0.06 -3.62
C ASP A 163 27.07 0.01 -2.37
N ASN A 164 25.74 0.08 -2.53
CA ASN A 164 24.78 0.14 -1.43
C ASN A 164 24.06 -1.20 -1.15
N GLY A 165 24.31 -2.24 -1.95
CA GLY A 165 23.60 -3.51 -1.85
C GLY A 165 22.08 -3.36 -2.00
N VAL A 166 21.64 -2.53 -2.96
CA VAL A 166 20.22 -2.23 -3.16
C VAL A 166 19.43 -3.50 -3.45
N SER A 167 18.40 -3.74 -2.65
CA SER A 167 17.54 -4.92 -2.77
C SER A 167 16.19 -4.60 -3.39
N ILE A 168 15.72 -3.34 -3.26
CA ILE A 168 14.40 -2.92 -3.73
C ILE A 168 14.52 -1.61 -4.51
N GLY A 169 13.91 -1.57 -5.70
CA GLY A 169 13.79 -0.36 -6.52
C GLY A 169 12.40 0.26 -6.42
N VAL A 170 12.31 1.54 -6.09
CA VAL A 170 11.07 2.31 -6.15
C VAL A 170 11.10 3.20 -7.39
N ILE A 171 10.13 3.02 -8.28
CA ILE A 171 10.02 3.82 -9.51
C ILE A 171 8.90 4.83 -9.34
N ALA A 172 9.27 6.11 -9.26
CA ALA A 172 8.38 7.27 -9.16
C ALA A 172 8.59 8.24 -10.34
N THR A 173 9.02 7.71 -11.49
CA THR A 173 9.25 8.48 -12.73
C THR A 173 7.96 8.67 -13.54
N PRO A 174 7.96 9.58 -14.54
CA PRO A 174 6.95 9.58 -15.59
C PRO A 174 6.85 8.24 -16.33
N ALA A 175 5.69 7.94 -16.91
CA ALA A 175 5.41 6.66 -17.57
C ALA A 175 6.43 6.29 -18.67
N GLY A 176 6.85 7.27 -19.48
CA GLY A 176 7.77 7.04 -20.60
C GLY A 176 9.18 6.59 -20.19
N ALA A 177 9.61 6.91 -18.96
CA ALA A 177 10.93 6.54 -18.45
C ALA A 177 10.92 5.25 -17.60
N ALA A 178 9.74 4.84 -17.11
CA ALA A 178 9.63 3.80 -16.09
C ALA A 178 10.15 2.42 -16.55
N GLN A 179 9.89 2.05 -17.81
CA GLN A 179 10.36 0.78 -18.38
C GLN A 179 11.89 0.73 -18.43
N GLN A 180 12.53 1.77 -18.96
CA GLN A 180 13.99 1.86 -19.04
C GLN A 180 14.64 1.81 -17.64
N VAL A 181 14.06 2.51 -16.66
CA VAL A 181 14.54 2.45 -15.27
C VAL A 181 14.40 1.03 -14.70
N SER A 182 13.28 0.35 -14.95
CA SER A 182 13.09 -1.03 -14.47
C SER A 182 14.10 -2.00 -15.07
N GLU A 183 14.40 -1.88 -16.37
CA GLU A 183 15.39 -2.72 -17.05
C GLU A 183 16.79 -2.52 -16.45
N ARG A 184 17.18 -1.28 -16.16
CA ARG A 184 18.47 -0.96 -15.53
C ARG A 184 18.56 -1.50 -14.10
N LEU A 185 17.49 -1.36 -13.31
CA LEU A 185 17.41 -1.96 -11.97
C LEU A 185 17.61 -3.49 -12.03
N ILE A 186 16.91 -4.15 -12.95
CA ILE A 186 16.97 -5.61 -13.14
C ILE A 186 18.37 -6.04 -13.62
N ALA A 187 18.95 -5.31 -14.56
CA ALA A 187 20.30 -5.58 -15.06
C ALA A 187 21.37 -5.45 -13.98
N ALA A 188 21.15 -4.55 -13.01
CA ALA A 188 22.00 -4.39 -11.83
C ALA A 188 21.69 -5.39 -10.70
N GLY A 189 20.76 -6.33 -10.91
CA GLY A 189 20.45 -7.43 -9.98
C GLY A 189 19.29 -7.17 -9.02
N VAL A 190 18.56 -6.07 -9.14
CA VAL A 190 17.38 -5.79 -8.32
C VAL A 190 16.19 -6.60 -8.83
N THR A 191 15.66 -7.49 -8.00
CA THR A 191 14.54 -8.38 -8.35
C THR A 191 13.20 -7.97 -7.75
N SER A 192 13.17 -6.95 -6.89
CA SER A 192 11.95 -6.44 -6.25
C SER A 192 11.73 -4.97 -6.61
N ILE A 193 10.60 -4.67 -7.28
CA ILE A 193 10.28 -3.32 -7.77
C ILE A 193 8.91 -2.86 -7.26
N LEU A 194 8.87 -1.69 -6.64
CA LEU A 194 7.64 -0.97 -6.31
C LEU A 194 7.40 0.13 -7.35
N ASN A 195 6.38 -0.04 -8.18
CA ASN A 195 6.10 0.84 -9.31
C ASN A 195 4.93 1.79 -9.01
N PHE A 196 5.23 3.10 -8.94
CA PHE A 196 4.24 4.17 -8.86
C PHE A 196 3.99 4.85 -10.21
N ALA A 197 4.79 4.54 -11.24
CA ALA A 197 4.55 5.10 -12.56
C ALA A 197 3.21 4.58 -13.12
N PRO A 198 2.43 5.41 -13.83
CA PRO A 198 1.12 5.05 -14.35
C PRO A 198 1.25 4.21 -15.64
N THR A 199 2.03 3.13 -15.56
CA THR A 199 2.26 2.17 -16.65
C THR A 199 2.48 0.77 -16.08
N VAL A 200 2.25 -0.24 -16.91
CA VAL A 200 2.59 -1.63 -16.59
C VAL A 200 3.99 -1.91 -17.11
N LEU A 201 4.86 -2.44 -16.25
CA LEU A 201 6.23 -2.79 -16.60
C LEU A 201 6.28 -4.20 -17.18
N SER A 202 7.09 -4.39 -18.22
CA SER A 202 7.43 -5.71 -18.73
C SER A 202 8.73 -6.16 -18.06
N VAL A 203 8.67 -7.25 -17.30
CA VAL A 203 9.81 -7.79 -16.54
C VAL A 203 9.97 -9.29 -16.80
N PRO A 204 11.18 -9.84 -16.70
CA PRO A 204 11.41 -11.28 -16.85
C PRO A 204 10.86 -12.07 -15.66
N GLU A 205 10.78 -13.38 -15.82
CA GLU A 205 10.41 -14.29 -14.73
C GLU A 205 11.41 -14.18 -13.55
N GLY A 206 10.91 -14.22 -12.32
CA GLY A 206 11.72 -14.07 -11.11
C GLY A 206 11.91 -12.62 -10.63
N VAL A 207 11.32 -11.64 -11.32
CA VAL A 207 11.24 -10.24 -10.85
C VAL A 207 9.83 -9.95 -10.34
N ASP A 208 9.73 -9.55 -9.09
CA ASP A 208 8.48 -9.17 -8.45
C ASP A 208 8.22 -7.67 -8.64
N VAL A 209 7.11 -7.34 -9.30
CA VAL A 209 6.67 -5.95 -9.48
C VAL A 209 5.36 -5.73 -8.75
N ARG A 210 5.37 -4.81 -7.78
CA ARG A 210 4.16 -4.35 -7.11
C ARG A 210 3.77 -2.97 -7.62
N LYS A 211 2.66 -2.89 -8.35
CA LYS A 211 2.09 -1.60 -8.80
C LYS A 211 1.31 -0.94 -7.67
N VAL A 212 1.50 0.35 -7.48
CA VAL A 212 0.66 1.20 -6.61
C VAL A 212 -0.02 2.25 -7.46
N ASP A 213 -1.35 2.24 -7.47
CA ASP A 213 -2.17 3.20 -8.21
C ASP A 213 -3.22 3.81 -7.28
N LEU A 214 -2.86 4.95 -6.69
CA LEU A 214 -3.74 5.66 -5.74
C LEU A 214 -5.04 6.11 -6.39
N SER A 215 -5.07 6.29 -7.72
CA SER A 215 -6.27 6.71 -8.44
C SER A 215 -7.30 5.58 -8.49
N ILE A 216 -6.85 4.34 -8.67
CA ILE A 216 -7.73 3.16 -8.65
C ILE A 216 -8.37 3.00 -7.27
N GLU A 217 -7.60 3.21 -6.19
CA GLU A 217 -8.13 3.15 -4.82
C GLU A 217 -9.23 4.19 -4.59
N LEU A 218 -9.04 5.42 -5.08
CA LEU A 218 -10.07 6.47 -5.00
C LEU A 218 -11.31 6.15 -5.84
N GLN A 219 -11.16 5.52 -7.01
CA GLN A 219 -12.29 5.08 -7.83
C GLN A 219 -13.13 4.01 -7.12
N ILE A 220 -12.47 3.07 -6.42
CA ILE A 220 -13.16 2.07 -5.60
C ILE A 220 -13.95 2.76 -4.47
N LEU A 221 -13.35 3.73 -3.78
CA LEU A 221 -14.05 4.51 -2.77
C LEU A 221 -15.24 5.28 -3.35
N ALA A 222 -15.07 5.90 -4.52
CA ALA A 222 -16.14 6.63 -5.20
C ALA A 222 -17.34 5.71 -5.54
N PHE A 223 -17.09 4.47 -5.97
CA PHE A 223 -18.13 3.47 -6.20
C PHE A 223 -18.90 3.15 -4.92
N HIS A 224 -18.22 2.98 -3.79
CA HIS A 224 -18.87 2.75 -2.50
C HIS A 224 -19.69 3.95 -2.03
N GLU A 225 -19.18 5.17 -2.18
CA GLU A 225 -19.91 6.38 -1.82
C GLU A 225 -21.17 6.58 -2.69
N GLN A 226 -21.08 6.29 -3.99
CA GLN A 226 -22.24 6.32 -4.87
C GLN A 226 -23.32 5.31 -4.45
N ARG A 227 -22.91 4.10 -4.04
CA ARG A 227 -23.85 3.08 -3.55
C ARG A 227 -24.52 3.47 -2.23
N LYS A 228 -23.75 4.00 -1.27
CA LYS A 228 -24.33 4.51 -0.01
C LYS A 228 -25.34 5.62 -0.25
N ALA A 229 -25.04 6.53 -1.19
CA ALA A 229 -25.96 7.60 -1.58
C ALA A 229 -27.24 7.05 -2.24
N GLY A 230 -27.12 6.03 -3.09
CA GLY A 230 -28.27 5.35 -3.73
C GLY A 230 -29.12 4.54 -2.76
N GLU A 231 -28.49 3.82 -1.82
CA GLU A 231 -29.18 3.05 -0.76
C GLU A 231 -29.86 4.00 0.25
N GLY A 232 -29.23 5.14 0.57
CA GLY A 232 -29.83 6.19 1.38
C GLY A 232 -31.04 6.87 0.72
N ALA A 233 -30.98 7.10 -0.60
CA ALA A 233 -32.10 7.63 -1.37
C ALA A 233 -33.27 6.62 -1.48
N ALA A 234 -32.97 5.33 -1.65
CA ALA A 234 -33.98 4.28 -1.68
C ALA A 234 -34.64 4.06 -0.30
N ALA A 235 -33.86 4.13 0.78
CA ALA A 235 -34.38 4.05 2.14
C ALA A 235 -35.26 5.27 2.51
N ALA A 236 -34.88 6.47 2.07
CA ALA A 236 -35.69 7.67 2.25
C ALA A 236 -37.00 7.63 1.44
N ALA A 237 -36.98 7.09 0.22
CA ALA A 237 -38.17 6.91 -0.60
C ALA A 237 -39.14 5.86 -0.01
N ALA A 238 -38.61 4.77 0.58
CA ALA A 238 -39.42 3.75 1.26
C ALA A 238 -40.03 4.25 2.60
N ALA A 239 -39.35 5.18 3.28
CA ALA A 239 -39.88 5.82 4.49
C ALA A 239 -40.96 6.87 4.18
N GLY A 240 -40.91 7.52 3.01
CA GLY A 240 -41.91 8.49 2.56
C GLY A 240 -43.23 7.87 2.05
N SER A 241 -43.27 6.57 1.76
CA SER A 241 -44.49 5.88 1.31
C SER A 241 -45.33 5.28 2.44
N LEU A 242 -44.96 5.50 3.70
CA LEU A 242 -45.64 4.95 4.89
C LEU A 242 -46.45 5.99 5.69
N SER A 243 -46.65 7.20 5.15
CA SER A 243 -47.33 8.32 5.85
C SER A 243 -48.62 8.83 5.19
N ASP A 244 -49.18 8.15 4.19
CA ASP A 244 -50.36 8.61 3.44
C ASP A 244 -51.66 7.81 3.74
N ASP A 245 -51.87 7.39 5.00
CA ASP A 245 -53.17 6.85 5.44
C ASP A 245 -53.52 7.38 6.85
N GLU A 246 -53.87 8.65 6.95
CA GLU A 246 -54.79 9.19 7.97
C GLU A 246 -55.16 10.66 7.66
N ASP A 247 -56.38 10.90 7.17
CA ASP A 247 -57.38 11.78 7.80
C ASP A 247 -58.45 12.25 6.79
N THR A 248 -59.64 11.65 6.89
CA THR A 248 -60.89 12.18 6.33
C THR A 248 -61.57 13.06 7.37
N GLY A 249 -61.49 14.39 7.22
CA GLY A 249 -62.12 15.32 8.16
C GLY A 249 -62.36 16.71 7.58
N THR A 250 -63.63 17.05 7.38
CA THR A 250 -64.21 18.23 6.71
C THR A 250 -63.88 19.59 7.33
N GLY A 251 -63.69 20.66 6.51
CA GLY A 251 -63.87 22.04 7.00
C GLY A 251 -63.33 23.20 6.14
N ALA A 252 -64.21 23.78 5.32
CA ALA A 252 -64.30 25.20 4.90
C ALA A 252 -63.15 25.91 4.13
N ALA A 253 -63.51 26.41 2.94
CA ALA A 253 -62.86 27.51 2.20
C ALA A 253 -63.49 28.88 2.64
N PRO A 254 -63.11 30.07 2.10
CA PRO A 254 -62.11 30.39 1.06
C PRO A 254 -61.25 31.65 1.32
N ALA A 255 -60.28 31.97 0.44
CA ALA A 255 -60.16 33.24 -0.31
C ALA A 255 -58.72 33.71 -0.62
N ALA A 256 -58.59 34.16 -1.88
CA ALA A 256 -57.79 35.29 -2.38
C ALA A 256 -56.25 35.23 -2.49
N ALA A 257 -55.84 35.08 -3.75
CA ALA A 257 -55.06 36.06 -4.53
C ALA A 257 -53.53 36.21 -4.37
N LEU A 258 -52.91 36.26 -5.56
CA LEU A 258 -51.92 37.24 -6.03
C LEU A 258 -50.43 36.83 -6.10
N VAL A 259 -50.02 36.46 -7.33
CA VAL A 259 -48.86 36.92 -8.13
C VAL A 259 -47.41 36.77 -7.58
N PRO A 260 -46.46 36.23 -8.38
CA PRO A 260 -45.05 36.10 -8.03
C PRO A 260 -44.26 37.38 -8.35
N PRO A 261 -42.96 37.45 -8.00
CA PRO A 261 -42.04 37.75 -9.09
C PRO A 261 -40.70 37.01 -9.07
N ALA A 262 -40.21 36.82 -10.29
CA ALA A 262 -38.83 36.56 -10.65
C ALA A 262 -37.92 37.75 -10.31
N GLY A 263 -36.65 37.48 -10.01
CA GLY A 263 -35.62 38.50 -9.79
C GLY A 263 -34.23 37.96 -10.14
N ARG A 264 -33.59 38.64 -11.08
CA ARG A 264 -32.41 38.26 -11.88
C ARG A 264 -31.06 38.60 -11.21
N ALA A 265 -30.05 37.83 -11.61
CA ALA A 265 -28.73 38.27 -12.14
C ALA A 265 -27.60 38.81 -11.22
N ALA A 266 -26.47 38.07 -11.32
CA ALA A 266 -25.16 38.50 -11.85
C ALA A 266 -24.14 39.26 -10.98
N ALA A 267 -22.95 38.61 -10.95
CA ALA A 267 -21.59 39.14 -11.18
C ALA A 267 -20.94 40.07 -10.14
N THR A 268 -19.71 39.76 -9.73
CA THR A 268 -18.48 40.33 -10.35
C THR A 268 -17.21 39.89 -9.60
N SER A 269 -16.16 39.61 -10.38
CA SER A 269 -14.77 39.49 -9.94
C SER A 269 -14.18 40.85 -9.54
N ARG A 270 -13.18 40.86 -8.65
CA ARG A 270 -12.03 41.78 -8.76
C ARG A 270 -10.79 41.26 -8.02
N LYS A 271 -9.65 41.55 -8.64
CA LYS A 271 -8.26 41.17 -8.35
C LYS A 271 -7.56 42.38 -7.69
N GLY A 272 -6.59 42.15 -6.80
CA GLY A 272 -5.64 43.18 -6.37
C GLY A 272 -4.88 42.86 -5.07
N ASN A 273 -3.63 42.43 -5.21
CA ASN A 273 -2.54 42.59 -4.21
C ASN A 273 -1.79 43.90 -4.58
N PRO A 274 -0.98 44.58 -3.73
CA PRO A 274 0.27 44.02 -3.18
C PRO A 274 0.75 44.53 -1.78
N GLU A 275 1.81 43.86 -1.30
CA GLU A 275 2.94 44.34 -0.48
C GLU A 275 2.81 44.74 1.00
N GLY A 276 3.57 44.00 1.83
CA GLY A 276 4.57 44.56 2.75
C GLY A 276 4.20 44.66 4.23
N ASP A 277 4.66 43.72 5.07
CA ASP A 277 5.66 44.01 6.13
C ASP A 277 6.09 42.74 6.90
N VAL A 278 7.40 42.65 7.17
CA VAL A 278 8.09 41.74 8.12
C VAL A 278 8.92 42.68 9.02
N PRO A 279 9.15 42.43 10.33
CA PRO A 279 10.14 41.39 10.73
C PRO A 279 10.05 40.85 12.19
N ALA A 280 11.06 40.03 12.57
CA ALA A 280 11.59 39.62 13.90
C ALA A 280 11.53 38.08 14.12
N VAL A 281 12.59 37.24 14.25
CA VAL A 281 13.93 37.30 14.92
C VAL A 281 13.72 37.61 16.42
N MET A 282 13.99 36.77 17.45
CA MET A 282 14.96 35.67 17.69
C MET A 282 14.62 34.92 19.04
N PRO A 283 15.48 34.14 19.73
CA PRO A 283 15.17 32.76 20.16
C PRO A 283 15.21 32.50 21.69
N ALA A 284 14.96 31.23 22.07
CA ALA A 284 15.72 30.45 23.05
C ALA A 284 15.48 28.95 22.79
#